data_AF-A0A9C9JQF6-F1
#
_entry.id   AF-A0A9C9JQF6-F1
#
_cell.length_a   1.000
_cell.length_b   1.000
_cell.length_c   1.000
_cell.angle_alpha   90.00
_cell.angle_beta   90.00
_cell.angle_gamma   90.00
#
_symmetry.space_group_name_H-M   'P 1'
#
loop_
_entity.id
_entity.type
_entity.pdbx_description
1 polymer ?
#
loop_
_entity_poly.entity_id
_entity_poly.type
_entity_poly.pdbx_seq_one_letter_code
_entity_poly.pdbx_strand_id
1 'polypeptide(L)' 'MTKNSFDELLFGVEKPSRYLGTEVNAFRQGKKGLNFLLAFPDTYEVGMSHLGLRILYSVLNSLPDINAERCFAP' A
#
# COMPACT_ATOMS: atom_id res chain seq x y z
N MET A 1 13.68 10.57 -19.44
CA MET A 1 12.51 10.39 -18.55
C MET A 1 11.28 10.41 -19.42
N THR A 2 10.71 9.25 -19.71
CA THR A 2 9.41 9.15 -20.40
C THR A 2 8.38 9.85 -19.52
N LYS A 3 7.73 10.90 -20.03
CA LYS A 3 6.57 11.53 -19.38
C LYS A 3 5.51 10.44 -19.20
N ASN A 4 5.42 9.86 -18.01
CA ASN A 4 4.38 8.91 -17.70
C ASN A 4 3.10 9.72 -17.48
N SER A 5 2.08 9.46 -18.29
CA SER A 5 0.75 10.09 -18.23
C SER A 5 0.11 10.10 -16.83
N PHE A 6 0.62 9.27 -15.90
CA PHE A 6 0.18 9.19 -14.51
C PHE A 6 0.60 10.38 -13.64
N ASP A 7 1.75 11.00 -13.89
CA ASP A 7 2.21 12.12 -13.05
C ASP A 7 1.31 13.35 -13.23
N GLU A 8 0.76 13.53 -14.44
CA GLU A 8 -0.19 14.62 -14.74
C GLU A 8 -1.54 14.41 -14.01
N LEU A 9 -1.96 13.15 -13.81
CA LEU A 9 -3.19 12.82 -13.08
C LEU A 9 -3.10 13.12 -11.58
N LEU A 10 -1.89 13.04 -11.00
CA LEU A 10 -1.68 13.35 -9.57
C LEU A 10 -2.05 14.80 -9.24
N PHE A 11 -1.89 15.74 -10.18
CA PHE A 11 -2.27 17.14 -9.94
C PHE A 11 -3.78 17.37 -9.89
N GLY A 12 -4.60 16.40 -10.33
CA GLY A 12 -6.06 16.51 -10.41
C GLY A 12 -6.82 15.78 -9.29
N VAL A 13 -6.13 15.09 -8.38
CA VAL A 13 -6.75 14.30 -7.30
C VAL A 13 -6.54 14.93 -5.93
N GLU A 14 -7.48 14.69 -5.01
CA GLU A 14 -7.31 15.10 -3.62
C GLU A 14 -6.23 14.24 -2.94
N LYS A 15 -5.34 14.88 -2.17
CA LYS A 15 -4.26 14.24 -1.41
C LYS A 15 -3.39 13.29 -2.28
N PRO A 16 -2.68 13.81 -3.30
CA PRO A 16 -1.91 13.01 -4.27
C PRO A 16 -0.88 12.06 -3.65
N SER A 17 -0.36 12.40 -2.47
CA SER A 17 0.56 11.54 -1.71
C SER A 17 -0.01 10.15 -1.40
N ARG A 18 -1.34 9.99 -1.33
CA ARG A 18 -2.01 8.68 -1.14
C ARG A 18 -1.77 7.70 -2.28
N TYR A 19 -1.49 8.20 -3.49
CA TYR A 19 -1.38 7.39 -4.71
C TYR A 19 0.07 7.06 -5.07
N LEU A 20 1.05 7.57 -4.33
CA LEU A 20 2.47 7.34 -4.59
C LEU A 20 2.94 5.95 -4.13
N GLY A 21 2.22 5.31 -3.20
CA GLY A 21 2.61 4.01 -2.62
C GLY A 21 3.95 4.05 -1.88
N THR A 22 4.42 5.23 -1.49
CA THR A 22 5.70 5.48 -0.80
C THR A 22 5.55 5.48 0.72
N GLU A 23 4.70 4.60 1.27
CA GLU A 23 4.47 4.56 2.71
C GLU A 23 5.73 4.13 3.48
N VAL A 24 5.94 4.74 4.65
CA VAL A 24 7.01 4.32 5.56
C VAL A 24 6.74 2.89 6.02
N ASN A 25 7.74 2.01 5.88
CA ASN A 25 7.66 0.55 6.10
C ASN A 25 6.87 -0.24 5.04
N ALA A 26 6.61 0.34 3.86
CA ALA A 26 6.15 -0.45 2.73
C ALA A 26 7.21 -1.51 2.38
N PHE A 27 6.86 -2.77 2.55
CA PHE A 27 7.67 -3.90 2.16
C PHE A 27 7.59 -4.07 0.64
N ARG A 28 8.73 -3.92 -0.06
CA ARG A 28 8.86 -4.18 -1.49
C ARG A 28 9.94 -5.23 -1.69
N GLN A 29 9.54 -6.50 -1.72
CA GLN A 29 10.38 -7.55 -2.30
C GLN A 29 9.87 -7.86 -3.71
N GLY A 30 10.75 -8.39 -4.56
CA GLY A 30 10.40 -8.76 -5.94
C GLY A 30 9.31 -9.84 -6.02
N LYS A 31 9.10 -10.41 -7.21
CA LYS A 31 8.11 -11.48 -7.39
C LYS A 31 8.39 -12.65 -6.43
N LYS A 32 7.47 -12.86 -5.48
CA LYS A 32 7.41 -14.04 -4.63
C LYS A 32 6.37 -15.04 -5.16
N GLY A 33 6.32 -16.22 -4.54
CA GLY A 33 5.42 -17.31 -4.96
C GLY A 33 3.93 -16.98 -4.79
N LEU A 34 3.56 -16.14 -3.82
CA LEU A 34 2.19 -15.76 -3.56
C LEU A 34 2.05 -14.29 -3.13
N ASN A 35 1.09 -13.58 -3.74
CA ASN A 35 0.84 -12.16 -3.48
C ASN A 35 -0.52 -11.96 -2.79
N PHE A 36 -0.55 -11.17 -1.72
CA PHE A 36 -1.76 -10.77 -1.00
C PHE A 36 -1.96 -9.26 -1.07
N LEU A 37 -3.22 -8.84 -1.13
CA LEU A 37 -3.63 -7.45 -0.94
C LEU A 37 -4.61 -7.37 0.23
N LEU A 38 -4.20 -6.70 1.31
CA LEU A 38 -5.05 -6.40 2.46
C LEU A 38 -5.81 -5.10 2.20
N ALA A 39 -7.04 -5.21 1.72
CA ALA A 39 -7.91 -4.07 1.45
C ALA A 39 -8.77 -3.73 2.66
N PHE A 40 -8.74 -2.48 3.11
CA PHE A 40 -9.59 -1.99 4.19
C PHE A 40 -10.51 -0.86 3.69
N PRO A 41 -11.84 -0.98 3.89
CA PRO A 41 -12.81 -0.05 3.32
C PRO A 41 -13.00 1.20 4.20
N ASP A 42 -11.89 1.84 4.59
CA ASP A 42 -11.92 3.06 5.39
C ASP A 42 -10.83 4.03 4.95
N THR A 43 -11.09 5.32 5.10
CA THR A 43 -10.17 6.39 4.74
C THR A 43 -9.06 6.47 5.78
N TYR A 44 -7.81 6.37 5.34
CA TYR A 44 -6.64 6.52 6.20
C TYR A 44 -6.44 8.01 6.58
N GLU A 45 -7.29 8.52 7.49
CA GLU A 45 -7.27 9.90 7.97
C GLU A 45 -6.87 9.98 9.46
N VAL A 46 -7.28 8.99 10.26
CA VAL A 46 -7.09 9.01 11.72
C VAL A 46 -6.22 7.83 12.10
N GLY A 47 -4.94 8.11 12.33
CA GLY A 47 -3.95 7.09 12.63
C GLY A 47 -4.40 6.13 13.74
N MET A 48 -4.09 4.85 13.52
CA MET A 48 -3.97 3.79 14.54
C MET A 48 -5.15 2.87 14.88
N SER A 49 -6.30 2.92 14.20
CA SER A 49 -7.39 1.93 14.48
C SER A 49 -7.30 0.60 13.69
N HIS A 50 -6.22 0.35 12.95
CA HIS A 50 -6.06 -0.88 12.14
C HIS A 50 -4.91 -1.77 12.61
N LEU A 51 -4.78 -1.97 13.93
CA LEU A 51 -3.74 -2.81 14.50
C LEU A 51 -3.77 -4.24 13.93
N GLY A 52 -4.96 -4.83 13.76
CA GLY A 52 -5.12 -6.15 13.16
C GLY A 52 -4.54 -6.21 11.74
N LEU A 53 -4.80 -5.20 10.91
CA LEU A 53 -4.27 -5.14 9.55
C LEU A 53 -2.73 -4.99 9.55
N ARG A 54 -2.16 -4.22 10.47
CA ARG A 54 -0.70 -4.13 10.65
C ARG A 54 -0.08 -5.46 11.10
N ILE A 55 -0.75 -6.18 12.01
CA ILE A 55 -0.30 -7.50 12.47
C ILE A 55 -0.31 -8.48 11.31
N LEU A 56 -1.43 -8.59 10.58
CA LEU A 56 -1.55 -9.48 9.43
C LEU A 56 -0.53 -9.15 8.35
N TYR A 57 -0.34 -7.85 8.06
CA TYR A 57 0.68 -7.39 7.11
C TYR A 57 2.09 -7.84 7.51
N SER A 58 2.44 -7.71 8.79
CA SER A 58 3.73 -8.13 9.34
C SER A 58 3.91 -9.65 9.29
N VAL A 59 2.89 -10.42 9.70
CA VAL A 59 2.92 -11.88 9.69
C VAL A 59 3.03 -12.44 8.27
N LEU A 60 2.29 -11.88 7.31
CA LEU A 60 2.37 -12.34 5.92
C LEU A 60 3.73 -12.01 5.31
N ASN A 61 4.28 -10.82 5.55
CA ASN A 61 5.58 -10.42 5.00
C ASN A 61 6.78 -11.07 5.72
N SER A 62 6.59 -11.71 6.88
CA SER A 62 7.65 -12.51 7.52
C SER A 62 7.85 -13.88 6.87
N LEU A 63 6.88 -14.33 6.07
CA LEU A 63 6.96 -15.61 5.36
C LEU A 63 7.79 -15.44 4.07
N PRO A 64 8.72 -16.38 3.78
CA PRO A 64 9.72 -16.22 2.72
C PRO A 64 9.08 -16.07 1.33
N ASP A 65 8.04 -16.84 1.03
CA ASP A 65 7.40 -16.89 -0.30
C ASP A 65 6.15 -16.02 -0.45
N ILE A 66 5.87 -15.17 0.53
CA ILE A 66 4.69 -14.29 0.53
C ILE A 66 5.09 -12.83 0.41
N ASN A 67 4.43 -12.12 -0.51
CA ASN A 67 4.44 -10.67 -0.61
C ASN A 67 3.04 -10.16 -0.24
N ALA A 68 2.93 -9.33 0.79
CA ALA A 68 1.66 -8.71 1.15
C ALA A 68 1.75 -7.19 1.00
N GLU A 69 0.76 -6.63 0.31
CA GLU A 69 0.49 -5.20 0.19
C GLU A 69 -0.78 -4.84 0.95
N ARG A 70 -1.04 -3.55 1.12
CA ARG A 70 -2.26 -3.05 1.76
C ARG A 70 -2.81 -1.86 0.99
N CYS A 71 -4.13 -1.72 0.96
CA CYS A 71 -4.79 -0.55 0.42
C CYS A 71 -5.95 -0.12 1.33
N PHE A 72 -6.27 1.17 1.24
CA PHE A 72 -7.35 1.82 1.97
C PHE A 72 -8.30 2.45 0.97
N ALA A 73 -9.53 2.75 1.39
CA ALA A 73 -10.44 3.54 0.58
C ALA A 73 -9.86 4.96 0.37
N PRO A 74 -10.00 5.54 -0.84
CA PRO A 74 -9.47 6.86 -1.18
C PRO A 74 -10.03 7.97 -0.31
#